data_AF-A0A1C6TNN0-F1
#
_entry.id   AF-A0A1C6TNN0-F1
#
_cell.length_a   1.000
_cell.length_b   1.000
_cell.length_c   1.000
_cell.angle_alpha   90.00
_cell.angle_beta   90.00
_cell.angle_gamma   90.00
#
_symmetry.space_group_name_H-M   'P 1'
#
loop_
_entity.id
_entity.type
_entity.pdbx_description
1 polymer ?
#
loop_
_entity_poly.entity_id
_entity_poly.type
_entity_poly.pdbx_seq_one_letter_code
_entity_poly.pdbx_strand_id
1 'polypeptide(L)' 'MLRAEGLVDVASGRGTRVRELVDLERVAVPRGAVTRSRMPTVEERAEMDIPEGVPVLVVILGGRVRGVYPADRAEITHS' A
#
# COMPACT_ATOMS: atom_id res chain seq x y z
N MET A 1 -12.65 24.17 20.79
CA MET A 1 -13.22 24.04 19.44
C MET A 1 -13.18 22.57 19.06
N LEU A 2 -14.32 21.90 19.12
CA LEU A 2 -14.52 20.57 18.56
C LEU A 2 -15.06 20.76 17.15
N ARG A 3 -14.44 20.15 16.15
CA ARG A 3 -14.99 20.08 14.80
C ARG A 3 -15.16 18.61 14.45
N ALA A 4 -16.42 18.20 14.45
CA ALA A 4 -16.88 16.90 13.97
C ALA A 4 -17.33 17.07 12.52
N GLU A 5 -16.66 16.40 11.60
CA GLU A 5 -17.07 16.21 10.20
C GLU A 5 -16.48 14.83 9.84
N GLY A 6 -17.19 13.79 9.44
CA GLY A 6 -18.59 13.53 9.16
C GLY A 6 -18.56 12.13 8.56
N LEU A 7 -18.97 11.13 9.34
CA LEU A 7 -19.10 9.74 8.87
C LEU A 7 -20.13 9.73 7.73
N VAL A 8 -19.69 9.43 6.52
CA VAL A 8 -20.60 9.14 5.41
C VAL A 8 -20.23 7.76 4.86
N ASP A 9 -21.02 6.79 5.33
CA ASP A 9 -21.07 5.42 4.87
C ASP A 9 -22.03 5.35 3.68
N VAL A 10 -21.55 4.89 2.52
CA VAL A 10 -22.41 4.57 1.37
C VAL A 10 -22.06 3.16 0.92
N ALA A 11 -22.66 2.19 1.60
CA ALA A 11 -22.71 0.80 1.17
C ALA A 11 -23.81 0.61 0.13
N SER A 12 -23.45 0.33 -1.12
CA SER A 12 -24.32 -0.44 -2.03
C SER A 12 -23.55 -1.00 -3.22
N GLY A 13 -23.46 -2.34 -3.35
CA GLY A 13 -22.95 -2.94 -4.58
C GLY A 13 -22.52 -4.41 -4.56
N ARG A 14 -23.31 -5.32 -3.97
CA ARG A 14 -23.35 -6.78 -4.23
C ARG A 14 -21.99 -7.49 -4.41
N GLY A 15 -21.38 -7.83 -3.27
CA GLY A 15 -20.19 -8.70 -3.17
C GLY A 15 -18.98 -7.92 -2.68
N THR A 16 -19.03 -7.38 -1.47
CA THR A 16 -18.01 -6.43 -1.01
C THR A 16 -17.59 -6.81 0.40
N ARG A 17 -16.41 -7.42 0.53
CA ARG A 17 -15.72 -7.56 1.81
C ARG A 17 -15.43 -6.13 2.29
N VAL A 18 -15.95 -5.76 3.45
CA VAL A 18 -15.57 -4.51 4.13
C VAL A 18 -14.06 -4.58 4.32
N ARG A 19 -13.30 -3.72 3.64
CA ARG A 19 -11.89 -3.50 4.01
C ARG A 19 -11.95 -2.79 5.36
N GLU A 20 -11.47 -3.45 6.40
CA GLU A 20 -11.05 -2.73 7.61
C GLU A 20 -10.13 -1.58 7.17
N LEU A 21 -10.20 -0.45 7.86
CA LEU A 21 -9.26 0.64 7.66
C LEU A 21 -7.87 0.10 8.00
N VAL A 22 -7.13 -0.35 6.97
CA VAL A 22 -5.75 -0.75 7.13
C VAL A 22 -4.96 0.53 7.39
N ASP A 23 -4.27 0.59 8.53
CA ASP A 23 -3.32 1.66 8.81
C ASP A 23 -2.26 1.64 7.70
N LEU A 24 -2.30 2.66 6.82
CA LEU A 24 -1.34 2.78 5.73
C LEU A 24 0.01 3.22 6.30
N GLU A 25 1.04 2.41 6.05
CA GLU A 25 2.44 2.76 6.29
C GLU A 25 2.91 3.74 5.22
N ARG A 26 3.17 4.99 5.65
CA ARG A 26 3.73 6.01 4.76
C ARG A 26 5.24 5.82 4.60
N VAL A 27 5.65 5.57 3.37
CA VAL A 27 7.05 5.42 3.00
C VAL A 27 7.48 6.64 2.18
N ALA A 28 8.27 7.51 2.79
CA ALA A 28 8.86 8.66 2.10
C ALA A 28 10.06 8.22 1.26
N VAL A 29 10.06 8.58 -0.02
CA VAL A 29 11.14 8.26 -0.97
C VAL A 29 11.68 9.55 -1.60
N PRO A 30 12.98 9.61 -1.95
CA PRO A 30 13.55 10.78 -2.59
C PRO A 30 12.87 11.12 -3.91
N ARG A 31 12.82 12.42 -4.24
CA ARG A 31 12.52 12.88 -5.61
C ARG A 31 13.49 12.22 -6.60
N GLY A 32 12.93 11.56 -7.62
CA GLY A 32 13.69 10.76 -8.58
C GLY A 32 13.63 9.24 -8.33
N ALA A 33 13.02 8.79 -7.24
CA ALA A 33 12.64 7.38 -7.10
C ALA A 33 11.55 7.00 -8.11
N VAL A 34 11.61 5.77 -8.61
CA VAL A 34 10.61 5.16 -9.49
C VAL A 34 9.92 4.05 -8.71
N THR A 35 8.60 4.08 -8.67
CA THR A 35 7.79 3.01 -8.05
C THR A 35 7.16 2.15 -9.13
N ARG A 36 7.25 0.82 -9.00
CA ARG A 36 6.60 -0.15 -9.91
C ARG A 36 5.82 -1.17 -9.10
N SER A 37 4.77 -1.74 -9.70
CA SER A 37 3.99 -2.82 -9.09
C SER A 37 4.31 -4.16 -9.75
N ARG A 38 4.30 -5.24 -8.97
CA ARG A 38 4.33 -6.64 -9.45
C ARG A 38 3.72 -7.58 -8.42
N MET A 39 3.46 -8.83 -8.79
CA MET A 39 3.14 -9.87 -7.81
C MET A 39 4.35 -10.19 -6.92
N PRO A 40 4.15 -10.49 -5.62
CA PRO A 40 5.23 -10.91 -4.73
C PRO A 40 5.83 -12.26 -5.16
N THR A 41 7.08 -12.49 -4.79
CA THR A 41 7.65 -13.85 -4.79
C THR A 41 7.03 -14.69 -3.66
N VAL A 42 7.30 -16.00 -3.66
CA VAL A 42 6.85 -16.89 -2.56
C VAL A 42 7.48 -16.47 -1.23
N GLU A 43 8.76 -16.11 -1.26
CA GLU A 43 9.51 -15.66 -0.08
C GLU A 43 8.96 -14.33 0.46
N GLU A 44 8.78 -13.33 -0.40
CA GLU A 44 8.17 -12.05 -0.01
C GLU A 44 6.77 -12.20 0.54
N ARG A 45 5.96 -13.10 -0.03
CA ARG A 45 4.62 -13.40 0.46
C ARG A 45 4.66 -13.96 1.88
N ALA A 46 5.60 -14.86 2.17
CA ALA A 46 5.74 -15.49 3.47
C ALA A 46 6.32 -14.52 4.51
N GLU A 47 7.40 -13.80 4.17
CA GLU A 47 8.11 -12.91 5.09
C GLU A 47 7.28 -11.69 5.48
N MET A 48 6.53 -11.13 4.53
CA MET A 48 5.72 -9.93 4.77
C MET A 48 4.25 -10.26 5.02
N ASP A 49 3.87 -11.53 5.17
CA ASP A 49 2.48 -11.98 5.36
C ASP A 49 1.51 -11.31 4.36
N ILE A 50 1.80 -11.44 3.07
CA ILE A 50 1.05 -10.77 2.00
C ILE A 50 -0.17 -11.60 1.63
N PRO A 51 -1.40 -11.06 1.74
CA PRO A 51 -2.60 -11.77 1.34
C PRO A 51 -2.57 -12.17 -0.14
N GLU A 52 -3.34 -13.20 -0.49
CA GLU A 52 -3.49 -13.60 -1.88
C GLU A 52 -4.02 -12.44 -2.75
N GLY A 53 -3.48 -12.31 -3.96
CA GLY A 53 -3.87 -11.24 -4.89
C GLY A 53 -3.31 -9.84 -4.58
N VAL A 54 -2.62 -9.65 -3.45
CA VAL A 54 -1.98 -8.37 -3.13
C VAL A 54 -0.62 -8.27 -3.82
N PRO A 55 -0.39 -7.23 -4.66
CA PRO A 55 0.92 -6.99 -5.27
C PRO A 55 1.87 -6.28 -4.29
N VAL A 56 3.13 -6.17 -4.69
CA VAL A 56 4.13 -5.36 -4.00
C VAL A 56 4.48 -4.13 -4.83
N LEU A 57 4.78 -3.03 -4.12
CA LEU A 57 5.39 -1.82 -4.64
C LEU A 57 6.91 -1.93 -4.50
N VAL A 58 7.61 -1.92 -5.64
CA VAL A 58 9.07 -1.91 -5.70
C VAL A 58 9.53 -0.48 -5.92
N VAL A 59 10.29 0.05 -4.97
CA VAL A 59 10.88 1.39 -5.06
C VAL A 59 12.30 1.26 -5.60
N ILE A 60 12.60 1.99 -6.68
CA ILE A 60 13.89 1.99 -7.37
C ILE A 60 14.49 3.39 -7.31
N LEU A 61 15.74 3.52 -6.86
CA LEU A 61 16.47 4.79 -6.85
C LEU A 61 17.85 4.58 -7.47
N GLY A 62 18.21 5.44 -8.43
CA GLY A 62 19.49 5.31 -9.15
C GLY A 62 19.68 3.96 -9.83
N GLY A 63 18.59 3.34 -10.32
CA GLY A 63 18.59 2.03 -10.97
C GLY A 63 18.68 0.83 -10.02
N ARG A 64 18.65 1.04 -8.70
CA ARG A 64 18.73 -0.04 -7.69
C ARG A 64 17.45 -0.14 -6.89
N VAL A 65 17.04 -1.37 -6.56
CA VAL A 65 15.92 -1.60 -5.65
C VAL A 65 16.29 -1.09 -4.25
N ARG A 66 15.46 -0.20 -3.71
CA ARG A 66 15.64 0.40 -2.39
C ARG A 66 14.77 -0.28 -1.32
N GLY A 67 13.62 -0.80 -1.74
CA GLY A 67 12.65 -1.47 -0.88
C GLY A 67 11.51 -2.09 -1.67
N VAL A 68 10.84 -3.05 -1.05
CA VAL A 68 9.65 -3.74 -1.55
C VAL A 68 8.62 -3.69 -0.44
N TYR A 69 7.40 -3.26 -0.78
CA TYR A 69 6.34 -2.99 0.21
C TYR A 69 5.00 -3.58 -0.25
N PRO A 70 4.20 -4.20 0.63
CA PRO A 70 2.86 -4.68 0.25
C PRO A 70 1.93 -3.53 -0.15
N ALA A 71 1.28 -3.63 -1.31
CA ALA A 71 0.51 -2.52 -1.88
C ALA A 71 -0.84 -2.28 -1.20
N ASP A 72 -1.31 -3.19 -0.34
CA ASP A 72 -2.53 -3.05 0.44
C ASP A 72 -2.36 -2.16 1.68
N ARG A 73 -1.12 -1.99 2.15
CA ARG A 73 -0.80 -1.22 3.35
C ARG A 73 0.33 -0.20 3.20
N ALA A 74 0.93 -0.04 2.02
CA ALA A 74 1.98 0.95 1.80
C ALA A 74 1.50 2.16 0.98
N GLU A 75 1.76 3.36 1.48
CA GLU A 75 1.55 4.63 0.78
C GLU A 75 2.92 5.26 0.46
N ILE A 76 3.33 5.21 -0.81
CA ILE A 76 4.60 5.82 -1.24
C ILE A 76 4.42 7.32 -1.47
N THR A 77 5.22 8.13 -0.79
CA THR A 77 5.20 9.59 -0.92
C THR A 77 6.56 10.10 -1.38
N HIS A 78 6.58 11.09 -2.28
CA HIS A 78 7.82 11.70 -2.75
C HIS A 78 8.08 13.00 -1.99
N SER A 79 9.19 13.07 -1.26
CA SER A 79 9.63 14.24 -0.50
C SER A 79 10.77 14.97 -1.19
#